data_AF-A0AAD7YV57-F1
#
_entry.id   AF-A0AAD7YV57-F1
#
_cell.length_a   1.000
_cell.length_b   1.000
_cell.length_c   1.000
_cell.angle_alpha   90.00
_cell.angle_beta   90.00
_cell.angle_gamma   90.00
#
_symmetry.space_group_name_H-M   'P 1'
#
loop_
_entity.id
_entity.type
_entity.pdbx_description
1 polymer ?
#
loop_
_entity_poly.entity_id
_entity_poly.type
_entity_poly.pdbx_seq_one_letter_code
_entity_poly.pdbx_strand_id
1 'polypeptide(L)'
;MLYRVAHPKKRKVSHLHIYENGIELNHLNILNDEHLKELCPLMGVRIDLKKKINDHIEAQATTESVTTNESVLIDVEDEIICKGDLSINLSELFPLLPQFQDFDLKTLLETSPCGKSILQFYNTNGCLDTKRRNRLTDIIIRHLFTFIVNKRLTYDDYTILSGKIITLFPQETASTYFTRPIKKVDSHRGKSIAAKGKLIDRVRNLLFQSGERKRKSENNSETLEIETKKRIDSDCGMYHN
;
A
#
# COMPACT_ATOMS: atom_id res chain seq x y z
N MET A 1 -5.47 -33.75 27.30
CA MET A 1 -4.56 -32.62 26.98
C MET A 1 -4.41 -32.53 25.47
N LEU A 2 -5.13 -31.62 24.81
CA LEU A 2 -5.01 -31.36 23.37
C LEU A 2 -4.09 -30.15 23.18
N TYR A 3 -2.87 -30.37 22.70
CA TYR A 3 -1.94 -29.29 22.37
C TYR A 3 -2.47 -28.53 21.15
N ARG A 4 -2.83 -27.25 21.34
CA ARG A 4 -3.04 -26.29 20.25
C ARG A 4 -1.68 -25.99 19.63
N VAL A 5 -1.38 -26.63 18.49
CA VAL A 5 -0.22 -26.28 17.67
C VAL A 5 -0.46 -24.87 17.11
N ALA A 6 0.30 -23.90 17.60
CA ALA A 6 0.29 -22.55 17.05
C ALA A 6 0.85 -22.60 15.62
N HIS A 7 -0.01 -22.45 14.61
CA HIS A 7 0.42 -22.34 13.23
C HIS A 7 1.25 -21.06 13.04
N PRO A 8 2.48 -21.13 12.51
CA PRO A 8 3.26 -19.95 12.21
C PRO A 8 2.52 -19.10 11.15
N LYS A 9 2.32 -17.82 11.46
CA LYS A 9 1.72 -16.84 10.53
C LYS A 9 2.48 -16.90 9.21
N LYS A 10 1.76 -17.10 8.10
CA LYS A 10 2.30 -17.07 6.73
C LYS A 10 3.01 -15.73 6.49
N ARG A 11 4.34 -15.68 6.65
CA ARG A 11 5.15 -14.55 6.18
C ARG A 11 5.27 -14.70 4.67
N LYS A 12 4.58 -13.85 3.93
CA LYS A 12 4.76 -13.73 2.48
C LYS A 12 6.21 -13.26 2.23
N VAL A 13 6.88 -13.81 1.22
CA VAL A 13 8.12 -13.21 0.72
C VAL A 13 7.77 -11.80 0.27
N SER A 14 8.31 -10.80 0.95
CA SER A 14 8.20 -9.43 0.48
C SER A 14 9.12 -9.25 -0.71
N HIS A 15 8.65 -8.58 -1.76
CA HIS A 15 9.43 -8.12 -2.92
C HIS A 15 10.80 -7.53 -2.55
N LEU A 16 10.89 -6.93 -1.35
CA LEU A 16 12.10 -6.37 -0.77
C LEU A 16 13.26 -7.39 -0.65
N HIS A 17 12.99 -8.64 -0.24
CA HIS A 17 14.05 -9.65 -0.03
C HIS A 17 14.62 -10.20 -1.34
N ILE A 18 13.85 -10.19 -2.42
CA ILE A 18 14.31 -10.65 -3.74
C ILE A 18 15.21 -9.57 -4.36
N TYR A 19 14.81 -8.30 -4.22
CA TYR A 19 15.57 -7.15 -4.71
C TYR A 19 16.88 -6.91 -3.93
N GLU A 20 16.86 -7.11 -2.61
CA GLU A 20 18.06 -7.01 -1.74
C GLU A 20 19.14 -8.05 -2.11
N ASN A 21 18.77 -9.15 -2.78
CA ASN A 21 19.70 -10.19 -3.24
C ASN A 21 20.05 -10.08 -4.75
N GLY A 22 19.63 -9.00 -5.44
CA GLY A 22 19.96 -8.79 -6.85
C GLY A 22 19.38 -9.84 -7.81
N ILE A 23 18.31 -10.53 -7.41
CA ILE A 23 17.68 -11.57 -8.23
C ILE A 23 16.69 -10.90 -9.19
N GLU A 24 17.06 -10.87 -10.47
CA GLU A 24 16.23 -10.40 -11.59
C GLU A 24 15.36 -11.54 -12.16
N LEU A 25 14.39 -11.20 -13.02
CA LEU A 25 13.49 -12.21 -13.61
C LEU A 25 14.24 -13.32 -14.38
N ASN A 26 15.34 -12.96 -15.03
CA ASN A 26 16.16 -13.90 -15.80
C ASN A 26 16.84 -14.94 -14.89
N HIS A 27 17.04 -14.60 -13.62
CA HIS A 27 17.62 -15.51 -12.62
C HIS A 27 16.58 -16.50 -12.06
N LEU A 28 15.28 -16.28 -12.27
CA LEU A 28 14.21 -17.18 -11.80
C LEU A 28 14.26 -18.55 -12.44
N ASN A 29 14.70 -18.63 -13.70
CA ASN A 29 14.84 -19.91 -14.42
C ASN A 29 16.08 -20.71 -13.98
N ILE A 30 17.00 -20.08 -13.22
CA ILE A 30 18.28 -20.65 -12.77
C ILE A 30 18.25 -20.92 -11.25
N LEU A 31 17.15 -20.58 -10.58
CA LEU A 31 16.98 -20.71 -9.13
C LEU A 31 16.74 -22.17 -8.71
N ASN A 32 17.82 -22.84 -8.31
CA ASN A 32 17.79 -24.18 -7.73
C ASN A 32 17.28 -24.20 -6.27
N ASP A 33 16.91 -25.39 -5.78
CA ASP A 33 16.33 -25.58 -4.45
C ASP A 33 17.25 -25.12 -3.29
N GLU A 34 18.57 -25.16 -3.47
CA GLU A 34 19.54 -24.63 -2.50
C GLU A 34 19.55 -23.09 -2.48
N HIS A 35 19.45 -22.42 -3.63
CA HIS A 35 19.33 -20.96 -3.71
C HIS A 35 17.99 -20.49 -3.11
N LEU A 36 16.93 -21.25 -3.30
CA LEU A 36 15.62 -20.97 -2.69
C LEU A 36 15.65 -21.16 -1.16
N LYS A 37 16.48 -22.06 -0.64
CA LYS A 37 16.68 -22.30 0.80
C LYS A 37 17.39 -21.12 1.47
N GLU A 38 18.36 -20.53 0.78
CA GLU A 38 19.06 -19.32 1.22
C GLU A 38 18.15 -18.09 1.16
N LEU A 39 17.40 -17.92 0.08
CA LEU A 39 16.47 -16.80 -0.11
C LEU A 39 15.25 -16.88 0.82
N CYS A 40 14.76 -18.10 1.09
CA CYS A 40 13.55 -18.37 1.85
C CYS A 40 13.71 -19.63 2.73
N PRO A 41 14.21 -19.51 3.96
CA PRO A 41 14.44 -20.68 4.83
C PRO A 41 13.15 -21.47 5.17
N LEU A 42 11.99 -20.79 5.14
CA LEU A 42 10.69 -21.39 5.44
C LEU A 42 10.20 -22.31 4.31
N MET A 43 10.03 -23.61 4.62
CA MET A 43 9.66 -24.64 3.64
C MET A 43 8.36 -24.33 2.86
N GLY A 44 7.28 -23.95 3.55
CA GLY A 44 6.00 -23.69 2.89
C GLY A 44 6.06 -22.52 1.90
N VAL A 45 6.91 -21.53 2.19
CA VAL A 45 7.08 -20.35 1.33
C VAL A 45 7.89 -20.70 0.08
N ARG A 46 8.88 -21.60 0.21
CA ARG A 46 9.62 -22.14 -0.94
C ARG A 46 8.72 -22.91 -1.89
N ILE A 47 7.81 -23.72 -1.35
CA ILE A 47 6.85 -24.49 -2.16
C ILE A 47 5.94 -23.54 -2.94
N ASP A 48 5.38 -22.52 -2.28
CA ASP A 48 4.52 -21.52 -2.92
C ASP A 48 5.28 -20.72 -4.00
N LEU A 49 6.55 -20.38 -3.75
CA LEU A 49 7.39 -19.64 -4.69
C LEU A 49 7.78 -20.50 -5.90
N LYS A 50 8.21 -21.75 -5.66
CA LYS A 50 8.56 -22.71 -6.72
C LYS A 50 7.38 -22.98 -7.63
N LYS A 51 6.18 -23.13 -7.06
CA LYS A 51 4.94 -23.27 -7.83
C LYS A 51 4.73 -22.07 -8.75
N LYS A 52 4.85 -20.84 -8.22
CA LYS A 52 4.67 -19.62 -9.02
C LYS A 52 5.72 -19.44 -10.12
N ILE A 53 6.97 -19.83 -9.86
CA ILE A 53 8.04 -19.80 -10.87
C ILE A 53 7.67 -20.76 -12.01
N ASN A 54 7.22 -21.97 -11.68
CA ASN A 54 6.81 -22.96 -12.67
C ASN A 54 5.57 -22.48 -13.46
N ASP A 55 4.56 -21.92 -12.79
CA ASP A 55 3.38 -21.34 -13.45
C ASP A 55 3.78 -20.21 -14.44
N HIS A 56 4.82 -19.43 -14.12
CA HIS A 56 5.35 -18.39 -15.00
C HIS A 56 6.13 -18.95 -16.20
N ILE A 57 6.92 -20.01 -16.00
CA ILE A 57 7.64 -20.69 -17.09
C ILE A 57 6.64 -21.32 -18.06
N GLU A 58 5.58 -21.96 -17.56
CA GLU A 58 4.52 -22.56 -18.37
C GLU A 58 3.71 -21.52 -19.15
N ALA A 59 3.41 -20.37 -18.53
CA ALA A 59 2.73 -19.25 -19.19
C ALA A 59 3.56 -18.64 -20.34
N GLN A 60 4.89 -18.60 -20.20
CA GLN A 60 5.79 -18.13 -21.25
C GLN A 60 5.89 -19.12 -22.42
N ALA A 61 5.96 -20.43 -22.13
CA ALA A 61 5.98 -21.48 -23.17
C ALA A 61 4.69 -21.53 -24.02
N THR A 62 3.54 -21.13 -23.46
CA THR A 62 2.24 -21.15 -24.16
C THR A 62 2.05 -19.95 -25.11
N THR A 63 2.81 -18.88 -24.91
CA THR A 63 2.68 -17.63 -25.70
C THR A 63 3.49 -17.67 -27.00
N GLU A 64 4.43 -18.61 -27.13
CA GLU A 64 5.22 -18.82 -28.36
C GLU A 64 4.57 -19.78 -29.36
N SER A 65 3.40 -20.38 -29.06
CA SER A 65 2.75 -21.39 -29.92
C SER A 65 1.51 -20.90 -30.69
N VAL A 66 1.21 -19.60 -30.74
CA VAL A 66 0.06 -19.05 -31.49
C VAL A 66 0.47 -17.90 -32.41
N THR A 67 1.39 -18.16 -33.34
CA THR A 67 1.52 -17.41 -34.61
C THR A 67 2.25 -18.26 -35.62
N THR A 68 1.53 -19.16 -36.29
CA THR A 68 1.76 -19.53 -37.70
C THR A 68 0.56 -20.34 -38.14
N ASN A 69 -0.30 -19.76 -38.98
CA ASN A 69 -1.04 -20.41 -40.05
C ASN A 69 -1.87 -19.34 -40.79
N GLU A 70 -1.18 -18.41 -41.46
CA GLU A 70 -1.70 -17.86 -42.72
C GLU A 70 -0.53 -17.43 -43.59
N SER A 71 -0.48 -18.05 -44.76
CA SER A 71 0.63 -18.08 -45.72
C SER A 71 0.62 -16.88 -46.66
N VAL A 72 1.69 -16.09 -46.68
CA VAL A 72 2.13 -15.36 -47.89
C VAL A 72 3.66 -15.33 -47.93
N LEU A 73 4.20 -15.91 -49.01
CA LEU A 73 5.61 -15.99 -49.39
C LEU A 73 6.13 -14.60 -49.82
N ILE A 74 7.28 -14.17 -49.30
CA ILE A 74 8.33 -13.47 -50.07
C ILE A 74 9.69 -13.89 -49.50
N ASP A 75 10.48 -14.56 -50.34
CA ASP A 75 11.88 -14.94 -50.14
C ASP A 75 12.81 -13.71 -50.22
N VAL A 76 13.72 -13.53 -49.25
CA VAL A 76 15.12 -13.09 -49.49
C VAL A 76 16.00 -13.67 -48.38
N GLU A 77 17.06 -14.36 -48.80
CA GLU A 77 18.13 -14.96 -48.00
C GLU A 77 19.01 -13.88 -47.30
N ASP A 78 19.39 -14.10 -46.04
CA ASP A 78 20.81 -14.19 -45.61
C ASP A 78 20.98 -14.13 -44.07
N GLU A 79 21.77 -15.09 -43.60
CA GLU A 79 22.62 -15.21 -42.40
C GLU A 79 22.22 -14.70 -40.99
N ILE A 80 22.47 -15.61 -40.05
CA ILE A 80 22.44 -15.53 -38.59
C ILE A 80 23.58 -14.61 -38.08
N ILE A 81 23.34 -13.80 -37.03
CA ILE A 81 24.13 -13.68 -35.77
C ILE A 81 23.91 -12.31 -35.08
N CYS A 82 23.20 -12.41 -33.96
CA CYS A 82 23.40 -11.77 -32.65
C CYS A 82 23.25 -10.25 -32.41
N LYS A 83 22.71 -10.01 -31.21
CA LYS A 83 22.86 -8.84 -30.31
C LYS A 83 22.05 -7.60 -30.69
N GLY A 84 20.78 -7.64 -30.35
CA GLY A 84 20.04 -6.43 -30.00
C GLY A 84 19.47 -6.64 -28.61
N ASP A 85 20.01 -5.92 -27.62
CA ASP A 85 19.39 -5.79 -26.31
C ASP A 85 17.92 -5.39 -26.50
N LEU A 86 16.99 -6.32 -26.27
CA LEU A 86 15.61 -5.94 -26.01
C LEU A 86 15.61 -5.41 -24.58
N SER A 87 16.02 -4.15 -24.42
CA SER A 87 15.79 -3.40 -23.18
C SER A 87 14.29 -3.18 -23.06
N ILE A 88 13.57 -4.20 -22.60
CA ILE A 88 12.18 -4.06 -22.23
C ILE A 88 12.17 -3.08 -21.06
N ASN A 89 11.64 -1.89 -21.32
CA ASN A 89 11.59 -0.82 -20.35
C ASN A 89 10.68 -1.29 -19.21
N LEU A 90 11.26 -1.54 -18.03
CA LEU A 90 10.54 -1.92 -16.81
C LEU A 90 9.46 -0.90 -16.40
N SER A 91 9.46 0.29 -17.01
CA SER A 91 8.39 1.29 -16.92
C SER A 91 7.08 0.86 -17.60
N GLU A 92 7.10 -0.08 -18.55
CA GLU A 92 5.90 -0.60 -19.24
C GLU A 92 5.22 -1.76 -18.49
N LEU A 93 5.87 -2.39 -17.50
CA LEU A 93 5.27 -3.42 -16.64
C LEU A 93 4.61 -2.86 -15.37
N PHE A 94 4.88 -1.58 -15.06
CA PHE A 94 4.25 -0.82 -13.97
C PHE A 94 2.70 -0.73 -13.99
N PRO A 95 1.97 -0.81 -15.14
CA PRO A 95 0.51 -0.66 -15.18
C PRO A 95 -0.30 -1.86 -14.67
N LEU A 96 0.30 -3.03 -14.44
CA LEU A 96 -0.45 -4.25 -14.08
C LEU A 96 -0.75 -4.40 -12.58
N LEU A 97 -0.18 -3.53 -11.74
CA LEU A 97 -0.57 -3.34 -10.35
C LEU A 97 -1.12 -1.92 -10.27
N PRO A 98 -2.32 -1.68 -9.70
CA PRO A 98 -2.86 -0.33 -9.61
C PRO A 98 -1.90 0.51 -8.78
N GLN A 99 -1.06 1.28 -9.48
CA GLN A 99 -0.21 2.25 -8.84
C GLN A 99 -1.11 3.37 -8.38
N PHE A 100 -0.79 3.91 -7.22
CA PHE A 100 -1.48 5.09 -6.72
C PHE A 100 -1.49 6.25 -7.74
N GLN A 101 -0.53 6.24 -8.66
CA GLN A 101 -0.35 7.20 -9.73
C GLN A 101 -1.52 7.20 -10.74
N ASP A 102 -2.16 6.05 -11.01
CA ASP A 102 -3.27 5.93 -11.98
C ASP A 102 -4.65 6.30 -11.41
N PHE A 103 -4.69 6.81 -10.18
CA PHE A 103 -5.94 7.24 -9.55
C PHE A 103 -6.58 8.43 -10.28
N ASP A 104 -7.61 8.20 -11.09
CA ASP A 104 -8.38 9.27 -11.71
C ASP A 104 -9.51 9.77 -10.79
N LEU A 105 -9.28 10.94 -10.17
CA LEU A 105 -10.25 11.57 -9.30
C LEU A 105 -11.50 12.03 -10.05
N LYS A 106 -11.39 12.42 -11.33
CA LYS A 106 -12.52 12.94 -12.09
C LYS A 106 -13.53 11.84 -12.35
N THR A 107 -13.06 10.72 -12.90
CA THR A 107 -13.89 9.53 -13.14
C THR A 107 -14.49 8.99 -11.84
N LEU A 108 -13.76 9.02 -10.72
CA LEU A 108 -14.31 8.64 -9.42
C LEU A 108 -15.50 9.52 -8.99
N LEU A 109 -15.40 10.83 -9.22
CA LEU A 109 -16.48 11.75 -8.86
C LEU A 109 -17.67 11.63 -9.82
N GLU A 110 -17.43 11.39 -11.10
CA GLU A 110 -18.49 11.20 -12.09
C GLU A 110 -19.23 9.87 -11.91
N THR A 111 -18.58 8.82 -11.43
CA THR A 111 -19.25 7.52 -11.17
C THR A 111 -20.13 7.54 -9.93
N SER A 112 -19.81 8.35 -8.91
CA SER A 112 -20.58 8.42 -7.67
C SER A 112 -21.70 9.46 -7.75
N PRO A 113 -22.97 9.14 -7.38
CA PRO A 113 -24.03 10.15 -7.28
C PRO A 113 -23.67 11.31 -6.34
N CYS A 114 -22.98 11.01 -5.24
CA CYS A 114 -22.47 12.03 -4.33
C CYS A 114 -21.35 12.87 -4.96
N GLY A 115 -20.49 12.27 -5.79
CA GLY A 115 -19.42 12.96 -6.50
C GLY A 115 -19.97 13.92 -7.57
N LYS A 116 -20.94 13.48 -8.37
CA LYS A 116 -21.65 14.34 -9.34
C LYS A 116 -22.22 15.59 -8.68
N SER A 117 -22.82 15.43 -7.50
CA SER A 117 -23.36 16.57 -6.76
C SER A 117 -22.29 17.58 -6.35
N ILE A 118 -21.06 17.12 -6.04
CA ILE A 118 -19.93 17.98 -5.68
C ILE A 118 -19.46 18.75 -6.91
N LEU A 119 -19.31 18.07 -8.05
CA LEU A 119 -18.94 18.69 -9.33
C LEU A 119 -19.96 19.76 -9.75
N GLN A 120 -21.25 19.43 -9.69
CA GLN A 120 -22.32 20.37 -10.05
C GLN A 120 -22.28 21.62 -9.16
N PHE A 121 -22.13 21.45 -7.85
CA PHE A 121 -22.06 22.58 -6.93
C PHE A 121 -20.84 23.47 -7.15
N TYR A 122 -19.69 22.86 -7.46
CA TYR A 122 -18.48 23.61 -7.78
C TYR A 122 -18.67 24.40 -9.07
N ASN A 123 -19.28 23.81 -10.10
CA ASN A 123 -19.58 24.51 -11.35
C ASN A 123 -20.52 25.71 -11.15
N THR A 124 -21.41 25.66 -10.15
CA THR A 124 -22.31 26.78 -9.82
C THR A 124 -21.66 27.87 -8.96
N ASN A 125 -20.87 27.50 -7.94
CA ASN A 125 -20.37 28.46 -6.94
C ASN A 125 -18.89 28.81 -7.09
N GLY A 126 -18.13 28.05 -7.87
CA GLY A 126 -16.68 28.22 -8.04
C GLY A 126 -15.83 27.70 -6.87
N CYS A 127 -16.42 27.38 -5.72
CA CYS A 127 -15.71 26.89 -4.53
C CYS A 127 -16.45 25.74 -3.83
N LEU A 128 -15.75 24.97 -2.99
CA LEU A 128 -16.36 23.93 -2.16
C LEU A 128 -16.60 24.42 -0.73
N ASP A 129 -17.78 24.12 -0.18
CA ASP A 129 -18.05 24.35 1.23
C ASP A 129 -17.45 23.23 2.12
N THR A 130 -17.44 23.45 3.44
CA THR A 130 -16.89 22.45 4.38
C THR A 130 -17.59 21.09 4.28
N LYS A 131 -18.90 21.07 4.00
CA LYS A 131 -19.67 19.83 3.86
C LYS A 131 -19.23 19.04 2.63
N ARG A 132 -19.13 19.68 1.46
CA ARG A 132 -18.67 19.10 0.19
C ARG A 132 -17.21 18.67 0.28
N ARG A 133 -16.34 19.48 0.90
CA ARG A 133 -14.93 19.08 1.16
C ARG A 133 -14.84 17.80 1.99
N ASN A 134 -15.62 17.70 3.06
CA ASN A 134 -15.67 16.48 3.87
C ASN A 134 -16.19 15.29 3.05
N ARG A 135 -17.26 15.49 2.27
CA ARG A 135 -17.83 14.45 1.40
C ARG A 135 -16.85 13.99 0.31
N LEU A 136 -16.12 14.93 -0.30
CA LEU A 136 -15.05 14.67 -1.27
C LEU A 136 -13.97 13.78 -0.64
N THR A 137 -13.42 14.19 0.50
CA THR A 137 -12.39 13.38 1.18
C THR A 137 -12.89 12.00 1.56
N ASP A 138 -14.16 11.88 1.94
CA ASP A 138 -14.76 10.60 2.28
C ASP A 138 -14.92 9.68 1.07
N ILE A 139 -15.32 10.20 -0.08
CA ILE A 139 -15.38 9.44 -1.34
C ILE A 139 -14.00 8.91 -1.72
N ILE A 140 -12.99 9.79 -1.71
CA ILE A 140 -11.60 9.44 -2.06
C ILE A 140 -11.09 8.33 -1.13
N ILE A 141 -11.18 8.54 0.18
CA ILE A 141 -10.63 7.59 1.15
C ILE A 141 -11.39 6.26 1.14
N ARG A 142 -12.71 6.26 0.92
CA ARG A 142 -13.48 5.01 0.78
C ARG A 142 -13.08 4.21 -0.44
N HIS A 143 -12.85 4.87 -1.57
CA HIS A 143 -12.35 4.20 -2.77
C HIS A 143 -10.96 3.59 -2.53
N LEU A 144 -10.10 4.32 -1.82
CA LEU A 144 -8.74 3.88 -1.50
C LEU A 144 -8.67 2.91 -0.30
N PHE A 145 -9.79 2.51 0.31
CA PHE A 145 -9.76 1.76 1.57
C PHE A 145 -9.03 0.43 1.44
N THR A 146 -9.33 -0.36 0.41
CA THR A 146 -8.66 -1.66 0.15
C THR A 146 -7.16 -1.48 -0.03
N PHE A 147 -6.75 -0.40 -0.72
CA PHE A 147 -5.34 -0.06 -0.87
C PHE A 147 -4.71 0.29 0.48
N ILE A 148 -5.34 1.18 1.27
CA ILE A 148 -4.87 1.65 2.57
C ILE A 148 -4.66 0.51 3.57
N VAL A 149 -5.56 -0.47 3.58
CA VAL A 149 -5.50 -1.64 4.48
C VAL A 149 -4.31 -2.54 4.13
N ASN A 150 -4.04 -2.74 2.83
CA ASN A 150 -2.94 -3.59 2.36
C ASN A 150 -1.58 -2.87 2.36
N LYS A 151 -1.57 -1.57 2.04
CA LYS A 151 -0.41 -0.70 1.93
C LYS A 151 -0.72 0.67 2.54
N ARG A 152 0.06 1.07 3.55
CA ARG A 152 -0.10 2.39 4.17
C ARG A 152 0.29 3.48 3.17
N LEU A 153 -0.55 4.51 3.07
CA LEU A 153 -0.24 5.71 2.29
C LEU A 153 0.97 6.44 2.87
N THR A 154 1.90 6.79 1.99
CA THR A 154 3.08 7.61 2.26
C THR A 154 2.73 9.09 2.19
N TYR A 155 3.63 9.97 2.65
CA TYR A 155 3.44 11.42 2.54
C TYR A 155 3.42 11.93 1.09
N ASP A 156 4.12 11.23 0.19
CA ASP A 156 4.12 11.57 -1.23
C ASP A 156 2.78 11.22 -1.86
N ASP A 157 2.16 10.10 -1.47
CA ASP A 157 0.80 9.74 -1.89
C ASP A 157 -0.23 10.84 -1.50
N TYR A 158 -0.16 11.36 -0.26
CA TYR A 158 -1.04 12.46 0.14
C TYR A 158 -0.78 13.75 -0.64
N THR A 159 0.48 14.00 -1.01
CA THR A 159 0.86 15.15 -1.84
C THR A 159 0.25 15.02 -3.22
N ILE A 160 0.35 13.85 -3.85
CA ILE A 160 -0.24 13.55 -5.16
C ILE A 160 -1.77 13.71 -5.11
N LEU A 161 -2.45 13.19 -4.08
CA LEU A 161 -3.90 13.38 -3.94
C LEU A 161 -4.28 14.84 -3.81
N SER A 162 -3.55 15.59 -2.98
CA SER A 162 -3.81 17.03 -2.83
C SER A 162 -3.63 17.77 -4.15
N GLY A 163 -2.62 17.41 -4.94
CA GLY A 163 -2.42 17.94 -6.30
C GLY A 163 -3.60 17.63 -7.21
N LYS A 164 -4.04 16.37 -7.29
CA LYS A 164 -5.18 15.95 -8.10
C LYS A 164 -6.48 16.68 -7.73
N ILE A 165 -6.69 16.95 -6.43
CA ILE A 165 -7.83 17.73 -5.95
C ILE A 165 -7.75 19.17 -6.46
N ILE A 166 -6.59 19.82 -6.37
CA ILE A 166 -6.40 21.21 -6.83
C ILE A 166 -6.55 21.30 -8.35
N THR A 167 -6.06 20.30 -9.10
CA THR A 167 -6.24 20.24 -10.55
C THR A 167 -7.71 20.25 -10.95
N LEU A 168 -8.59 19.58 -10.19
CA LEU A 168 -10.03 19.59 -10.45
C LEU A 168 -10.76 20.78 -9.81
N PHE A 169 -10.23 21.32 -8.72
CA PHE A 169 -10.82 22.43 -7.97
C PHE A 169 -9.78 23.53 -7.73
N PRO A 170 -9.47 24.38 -8.74
CA PRO A 170 -8.38 25.35 -8.65
C PRO A 170 -8.48 26.38 -7.52
N GLN A 171 -9.68 26.67 -7.00
CA GLN A 171 -9.84 27.58 -5.85
C GLN A 171 -9.53 26.94 -4.50
N GLU A 172 -9.32 25.62 -4.45
CA GLU A 172 -9.00 24.91 -3.22
C GLU A 172 -7.50 25.01 -2.89
N THR A 173 -7.19 25.00 -1.59
CA THR A 173 -5.79 25.07 -1.11
C THR A 173 -5.24 23.70 -0.77
N ALA A 174 -4.03 23.36 -1.26
CA ALA A 174 -3.34 22.10 -0.97
C ALA A 174 -3.27 21.78 0.54
N SER A 175 -2.92 22.78 1.35
CA SER A 175 -2.72 22.67 2.79
C SER A 175 -3.96 22.20 3.55
N THR A 176 -5.16 22.49 3.03
CA THR A 176 -6.44 22.01 3.56
C THR A 176 -6.52 20.48 3.54
N TYR A 177 -5.97 19.86 2.50
CA TYR A 177 -6.04 18.42 2.29
C TYR A 177 -4.84 17.70 2.88
N PHE A 178 -3.65 18.27 2.73
CA PHE A 178 -2.43 17.70 3.28
C PHE A 178 -1.35 18.77 3.55
N THR A 179 -0.78 18.72 4.74
CA THR A 179 0.42 19.47 5.14
C THR A 179 1.45 18.48 5.68
N ARG A 180 2.66 18.50 5.11
CA ARG A 180 3.78 17.66 5.52
C ARG A 180 4.15 17.91 7.00
N PRO A 181 4.69 16.89 7.69
CA PRO A 181 5.19 17.09 9.05
C PRO A 181 6.40 18.04 9.04
N ILE A 182 6.52 18.86 10.08
CA ILE A 182 7.63 19.81 10.25
C ILE A 182 8.47 19.34 11.43
N LYS A 183 9.78 19.16 11.21
CA LYS A 183 10.71 18.74 12.27
C LYS A 183 10.89 19.87 13.28
N LYS A 184 11.36 19.53 14.49
CA LYS A 184 11.60 20.52 15.56
C LYS A 184 12.56 21.63 15.12
N VAL A 185 13.59 21.25 14.34
CA VAL A 185 14.63 22.16 13.83
C VAL A 185 14.08 23.20 12.85
N ASP A 186 13.07 22.82 12.06
CA ASP A 186 12.48 23.67 11.02
C ASP A 186 11.27 24.47 11.53
N SER A 187 10.87 24.25 12.79
CA SER A 187 9.66 24.83 13.37
C SER A 187 9.96 26.13 14.08
N HIS A 188 9.29 27.20 13.68
CA HIS A 188 9.38 28.52 14.33
C HIS A 188 9.06 28.48 15.84
N ARG A 189 8.24 27.54 16.30
CA ARG A 189 7.87 27.39 17.72
C ARG A 189 8.78 26.44 18.50
N GLY A 190 9.84 25.92 17.88
CA GLY A 190 10.75 24.94 18.49
C GLY A 190 10.09 23.61 18.87
N LYS A 191 8.98 23.25 18.21
CA LYS A 191 8.22 22.01 18.46
C LYS A 191 7.96 21.27 17.15
N SER A 192 8.10 19.95 17.16
CA SER A 192 7.72 19.10 16.02
C SER A 192 6.22 19.20 15.76
N ILE A 193 5.83 19.36 14.49
CA ILE A 193 4.44 19.45 14.06
C ILE A 193 4.14 18.20 13.23
N ALA A 194 3.20 17.39 13.71
CA ALA A 194 2.75 16.22 12.97
C ALA A 194 2.04 16.63 11.67
N ALA A 195 2.02 15.73 10.69
CA ALA A 195 1.29 15.92 9.45
C ALA A 195 -0.21 16.18 9.72
N LYS A 196 -0.79 17.14 8.99
CA LYS A 196 -2.18 17.60 9.15
C LYS A 196 -2.92 17.61 7.81
N GLY A 197 -4.25 17.68 7.88
CA GLY A 197 -5.10 17.87 6.71
C GLY A 197 -6.25 16.87 6.66
N LYS A 198 -7.29 17.20 5.89
CA LYS A 198 -8.51 16.39 5.83
C LYS A 198 -8.27 14.94 5.40
N LEU A 199 -7.36 14.70 4.46
CA LEU A 199 -7.09 13.35 3.95
C LEU A 199 -6.48 12.47 5.04
N ILE A 200 -5.40 12.92 5.68
CA ILE A 200 -4.71 12.14 6.70
C ILE A 200 -5.57 11.93 7.94
N ASP A 201 -6.36 12.93 8.34
CA ASP A 201 -7.27 12.82 9.47
C ASP A 201 -8.40 11.84 9.17
N ARG A 202 -8.94 11.84 7.94
CA ARG A 202 -9.96 10.87 7.53
C ARG A 202 -9.42 9.43 7.54
N VAL A 203 -8.19 9.21 7.04
CA VAL A 203 -7.54 7.89 7.08
C VAL A 203 -7.29 7.44 8.52
N ARG A 204 -6.78 8.31 9.38
CA ARG A 204 -6.57 8.00 10.82
C ARG A 204 -7.86 7.58 11.50
N ASN A 205 -8.95 8.31 11.25
CA ASN A 205 -10.26 8.03 11.82
C ASN A 205 -10.84 6.72 11.29
N LEU A 206 -10.69 6.46 9.99
CA LEU A 206 -11.15 5.21 9.37
C LEU A 206 -10.42 3.99 9.95
N LEU A 207 -9.09 4.06 10.08
CA LEU A 207 -8.28 3.00 10.69
C LEU A 207 -8.56 2.79 12.19
N PHE A 208 -8.99 3.84 12.89
CA PHE A 208 -9.43 3.74 14.27
C PHE A 208 -10.79 3.02 14.37
N GLN A 209 -11.73 3.37 13.50
CA GLN A 209 -13.05 2.73 13.42
C GLN A 209 -12.97 1.26 12.98
N SER A 210 -12.04 0.90 12.09
CA SER A 210 -11.88 -0.47 11.60
C SER A 210 -11.21 -1.42 12.61
N GLY A 211 -10.88 -0.97 13.83
CA GLY A 211 -10.31 -1.82 14.88
C GLY A 211 -8.81 -2.13 14.74
N GLU A 212 -8.17 -1.71 13.64
CA GLU A 212 -6.74 -1.92 13.38
C GLU A 212 -5.82 -1.28 14.45
N ARG A 213 -6.33 -0.31 15.23
CA ARG A 213 -5.59 0.35 16.33
C ARG A 213 -5.92 -0.13 17.73
N LYS A 214 -6.98 -0.93 17.95
CA LYS A 214 -7.39 -1.35 19.32
C LYS A 214 -6.41 -2.31 19.99
N ARG A 215 -5.55 -3.00 19.23
CA ARG A 215 -4.62 -4.03 19.73
C ARG A 215 -3.49 -3.53 20.65
N LYS A 216 -3.36 -2.23 20.93
CA LYS A 216 -2.29 -1.70 21.80
C LYS A 216 -2.77 -1.17 23.15
N SER A 217 -4.09 -1.09 23.38
CA SER A 217 -4.64 -0.56 24.63
C SER A 217 -4.92 -1.62 25.70
N GLU A 218 -5.11 -2.89 25.31
CA GLU A 218 -5.46 -3.96 26.26
C GLU A 218 -4.26 -4.40 27.13
N ASN A 219 -3.02 -4.19 26.67
CA ASN A 219 -1.83 -4.57 27.46
C ASN A 219 -1.44 -3.52 28.52
N ASN A 220 -1.98 -2.30 28.47
CA ASN A 220 -1.62 -1.23 29.42
C ASN A 220 -2.61 -1.12 30.59
N SER A 221 -3.82 -1.68 30.49
CA SER A 221 -4.78 -1.71 31.61
C SER A 221 -4.40 -2.75 32.66
N GLU A 222 -3.84 -3.89 32.25
CA GLU A 222 -3.38 -4.94 33.17
C GLU A 222 -2.21 -4.48 34.05
N THR A 223 -1.31 -3.63 33.53
CA THR A 223 -0.15 -3.16 34.31
C THR A 223 -0.55 -2.14 35.39
N LEU A 224 -1.56 -1.30 35.13
CA LEU A 224 -2.05 -0.30 36.08
C LEU A 224 -2.90 -0.90 37.22
N GLU A 225 -3.60 -2.01 36.97
CA GLU A 225 -4.35 -2.72 38.03
C GLU A 225 -3.42 -3.52 38.97
N ILE A 226 -2.31 -4.04 38.47
CA ILE A 226 -1.31 -4.73 39.30
C ILE A 226 -0.54 -3.75 40.21
N GLU A 227 -0.27 -2.55 39.71
CA GLU A 227 0.48 -1.53 40.45
C GLU A 227 -0.36 -0.81 41.52
N THR A 228 -1.67 -0.73 41.32
CA THR A 228 -2.61 -0.19 42.32
C THR A 228 -2.92 -1.20 43.44
N LYS A 229 -3.01 -2.50 43.15
CA LYS A 229 -3.16 -3.54 44.19
C LYS A 229 -1.96 -3.65 45.12
N LYS A 230 -0.73 -3.56 44.61
CA LYS A 230 0.48 -3.56 45.44
C LYS A 230 0.58 -2.39 46.42
N ARG A 231 -0.05 -1.25 46.12
CA ARG A 231 -0.06 -0.08 47.01
C ARG A 231 -1.09 -0.20 48.14
N ILE A 232 -2.19 -0.91 47.92
CA ILE A 232 -3.26 -1.05 48.92
C ILE A 232 -2.85 -2.07 50.01
N ASP A 233 -2.13 -3.12 49.64
CA ASP A 233 -1.68 -4.15 50.61
C ASP A 233 -0.51 -3.67 51.51
N SER A 234 0.12 -2.54 51.19
CA SER A 234 1.24 -1.98 51.96
C SER A 234 0.82 -1.10 53.13
N ASP A 235 -0.42 -0.59 53.15
CA ASP A 235 -0.89 0.44 54.11
C ASP A 235 -1.82 -0.10 55.22
N CYS A 236 -2.21 -1.38 55.19
CA CYS A 236 -3.18 -1.94 56.15
C CYS A 236 -2.53 -2.64 57.39
N GLY A 237 -1.22 -2.47 57.59
CA GLY A 237 -0.44 -3.27 58.56
C GLY A 237 -0.11 -2.62 59.90
N MET A 238 -0.70 -1.46 60.27
CA MET A 238 -0.19 -0.67 61.41
C MET A 238 -1.24 -0.22 62.42
N TYR A 239 -2.15 -1.08 62.88
CA TYR A 239 -2.82 -0.89 64.19
C TYR A 239 -3.25 -2.23 64.81
N HIS A 240 -2.34 -2.89 65.52
CA HIS A 240 -2.67 -3.82 66.60
C HIS A 240 -1.77 -3.50 67.79
N ASN A 241 -2.37 -2.97 68.86
CA ASN A 241 -2.00 -3.17 70.26
C ASN A 241 -3.21 -2.81 71.12
#